data_AF-A0A1E3QUB2-F1
#
_entry.id   AF-A0A1E3QUB2-F1
#
_cell.length_a   1.000
_cell.length_b   1.000
_cell.length_c   1.000
_cell.angle_alpha   90.00
_cell.angle_beta   90.00
_cell.angle_gamma   90.00
#
_symmetry.space_group_name_H-M   'P 1'
#
loop_
_entity.id
_entity.type
_entity.pdbx_description
1 polymer ?
#
loop_
_entity_poly.entity_id
_entity_poly.type
_entity_poly.pdbx_seq_one_letter_code
_entity_poly.pdbx_strand_id
1 'polypeptide(L)'
;MMGLKVLRRCYSARVGPALNSAEDIRQLLATPSWSSAEFLKRTKDTKVTQPLLHKLLKLSGLSSQISAQESELLLLALENQINFLDHLHSVQLPPEAAATFKDPRYARILRHEPEAVGYTELQAMVAEQKQAHDKGEVDDSWSPMDMAEIRAGPNYVIRGGLGKDEQ
;
A
#
# COMPACT_ATOMS: atom_id res chain seq x y z
N MET A 1 11.58 -20.90 -43.49
CA MET A 1 11.62 -20.40 -42.09
C MET A 1 10.24 -19.85 -41.74
N MET A 2 9.43 -20.62 -41.02
CA MET A 2 8.13 -20.16 -40.54
C MET A 2 8.34 -19.31 -39.29
N GLY A 3 8.02 -18.02 -39.39
CA GLY A 3 8.03 -17.11 -38.25
C GLY A 3 6.91 -17.48 -37.28
N LEU A 4 7.28 -17.91 -36.07
CA LEU A 4 6.39 -18.04 -34.93
C LEU A 4 5.78 -16.67 -34.62
N LYS A 5 4.51 -16.49 -34.99
CA LYS A 5 3.70 -15.34 -34.56
C LYS A 5 3.48 -15.47 -33.06
N VAL A 6 4.20 -14.66 -32.29
CA VAL A 6 3.98 -14.49 -30.85
C VAL A 6 2.58 -13.90 -30.66
N LEU A 7 1.65 -14.72 -30.18
CA LEU A 7 0.30 -14.29 -29.79
C LEU A 7 0.42 -13.40 -28.55
N ARG A 8 0.38 -12.08 -28.74
CA ARG A 8 0.21 -11.11 -27.66
C ARG A 8 -1.16 -11.33 -27.01
N ARG A 9 -1.21 -11.86 -25.79
CA ARG A 9 -2.40 -11.79 -24.93
C ARG A 9 -2.53 -10.37 -24.40
N CYS A 10 -3.21 -9.51 -25.15
CA CYS A 10 -3.72 -8.24 -24.65
C CYS A 10 -4.93 -8.55 -23.77
N TYR A 11 -4.82 -8.38 -22.45
CA TYR A 11 -5.99 -8.35 -21.58
C TYR A 11 -6.77 -7.08 -21.93
N SER A 12 -7.90 -7.26 -22.60
CA SER A 12 -8.82 -6.20 -22.99
C SER A 12 -10.03 -6.31 -22.08
N ALA A 13 -10.36 -5.23 -21.36
CA ALA A 13 -11.74 -5.06 -20.92
C ALA A 13 -12.59 -5.00 -22.20
N ARG A 14 -13.41 -6.03 -22.42
CA ARG A 14 -14.27 -6.11 -23.60
C ARG A 14 -15.68 -5.73 -23.17
N VAL A 15 -16.19 -4.66 -23.76
CA VAL A 15 -17.62 -4.37 -23.68
C VAL A 15 -18.33 -5.37 -24.60
N GLY A 16 -19.23 -6.15 -24.02
CA GLY A 16 -20.07 -7.08 -24.77
C GLY A 16 -21.13 -6.37 -25.63
N PRO A 17 -21.85 -7.10 -26.47
CA PRO A 17 -22.99 -6.56 -27.21
C PRO A 17 -24.10 -6.08 -26.25
N ALA A 18 -24.91 -5.12 -26.70
CA ALA A 18 -26.05 -4.63 -25.92
C ALA A 18 -27.08 -5.76 -25.68
N LEU A 19 -27.54 -5.88 -24.44
CA LEU A 19 -28.58 -6.84 -24.04
C LEU A 19 -29.94 -6.16 -24.22
N ASN A 20 -30.84 -6.77 -24.99
CA ASN A 20 -32.12 -6.15 -25.38
C ASN A 20 -33.33 -6.78 -24.67
N SER A 21 -33.16 -7.95 -24.05
CA SER A 21 -34.22 -8.69 -23.37
C SER A 21 -33.79 -9.26 -22.01
N ALA A 22 -34.77 -9.49 -21.12
CA ALA A 22 -34.55 -10.17 -19.84
C ALA A 22 -34.04 -11.62 -20.02
N GLU A 23 -34.40 -12.28 -21.12
CA GLU A 23 -33.88 -13.59 -21.51
C GLU A 23 -32.38 -13.55 -21.81
N ASP A 24 -31.89 -12.49 -22.46
CA ASP A 24 -30.46 -12.32 -22.77
C ASP A 24 -29.63 -12.22 -21.48
N ILE A 25 -30.17 -11.54 -20.47
CA ILE A 25 -29.54 -11.42 -19.14
C ILE A 25 -29.48 -12.80 -18.45
N ARG A 26 -30.58 -13.55 -18.47
CA ARG A 26 -30.63 -14.90 -17.87
C ARG A 26 -29.63 -15.84 -18.54
N GLN A 27 -29.51 -15.77 -19.87
CA GLN A 27 -28.56 -16.59 -20.62
C GLN A 27 -27.10 -16.20 -20.31
N LEU A 28 -26.82 -14.90 -20.16
CA LEU A 28 -25.50 -14.42 -19.77
C LEU A 28 -25.12 -14.92 -18.36
N LEU A 29 -26.04 -14.83 -17.39
CA LEU A 29 -25.81 -15.31 -16.02
C LEU A 29 -25.71 -16.84 -15.93
N ALA A 30 -26.38 -17.56 -16.84
CA ALA A 30 -26.28 -19.02 -16.95
C ALA A 30 -24.98 -19.49 -17.62
N THR A 31 -24.18 -18.58 -18.18
CA THR A 31 -22.89 -18.93 -18.77
C THR A 31 -21.96 -19.43 -17.66
N PRO A 32 -21.40 -20.65 -17.77
CA PRO A 32 -20.53 -21.20 -16.74
C PRO A 32 -19.24 -20.39 -16.66
N SER A 33 -19.16 -19.50 -15.68
CA SER A 33 -17.96 -18.76 -15.32
C SER A 33 -17.45 -19.23 -13.96
N TRP A 34 -16.14 -19.21 -13.75
CA TRP A 34 -15.57 -19.43 -12.43
C TRP A 34 -16.11 -18.43 -11.43
N SER A 35 -16.51 -18.90 -10.26
CA SER A 35 -16.82 -18.01 -9.16
C SER A 35 -15.52 -17.38 -8.64
N SER A 36 -15.60 -16.12 -8.18
CA SER A 36 -14.44 -15.45 -7.57
C SER A 36 -13.93 -16.20 -6.34
N ALA A 37 -14.81 -16.85 -5.59
CA ALA A 37 -14.47 -17.70 -4.46
C ALA A 37 -13.66 -18.94 -4.85
N GLU A 38 -13.95 -19.56 -6.00
CA GLU A 38 -13.16 -20.68 -6.51
C GLU A 38 -11.79 -20.24 -7.02
N PHE A 39 -11.72 -19.05 -7.60
CA PHE A 39 -10.46 -18.47 -8.07
C PHE A 39 -9.51 -18.10 -6.92
N LEU A 40 -10.06 -17.62 -5.80
CA LEU A 40 -9.31 -17.21 -4.60
C LEU A 40 -9.12 -18.33 -3.56
N LYS A 41 -9.22 -19.61 -3.97
CA LYS A 41 -8.94 -20.72 -3.07
C LYS A 41 -7.48 -20.71 -2.64
N ARG A 42 -7.24 -20.89 -1.33
CA ARG A 42 -5.91 -20.90 -0.69
C ARG A 42 -4.94 -21.81 -1.47
N THR A 43 -3.92 -21.23 -2.09
CA THR A 43 -2.94 -21.96 -2.92
C THR A 43 -1.72 -22.43 -2.14
N LYS A 44 -1.45 -21.84 -0.97
CA LYS A 44 -0.29 -22.15 -0.12
C LYS A 44 -0.68 -22.10 1.35
N ASP A 45 -0.07 -22.98 2.15
CA ASP A 45 -0.08 -22.86 3.61
C ASP A 45 1.12 -22.01 4.04
N THR A 46 0.97 -20.69 3.93
CA THR A 46 1.92 -19.77 4.55
C THR A 46 1.67 -19.78 6.05
N LYS A 47 2.62 -20.34 6.82
CA LYS A 47 2.57 -20.39 8.28
C LYS A 47 3.29 -19.17 8.86
N VAL A 48 2.56 -18.36 9.60
CA VAL A 48 3.14 -17.20 10.32
C VAL A 48 3.60 -17.69 11.68
N THR A 49 4.83 -17.34 12.06
CA THR A 49 5.42 -17.77 13.33
C THR A 49 5.27 -16.71 14.42
N GLN A 50 5.17 -17.14 15.68
CA GLN A 50 5.11 -16.26 16.85
C GLN A 50 6.23 -15.19 16.89
N PRO A 51 7.52 -15.52 16.60
CA PRO A 51 8.57 -14.51 16.56
C PRO A 51 8.36 -13.42 15.50
N LEU A 52 7.75 -13.77 14.36
CA LEU A 52 7.41 -12.80 13.32
C LEU A 52 6.32 -11.85 13.79
N LEU A 53 5.29 -12.36 14.47
CA LEU A 53 4.24 -11.53 15.08
C LEU A 53 4.82 -10.54 16.09
N HIS A 54 5.68 -11.01 17.01
CA HIS A 54 6.34 -10.12 17.98
C HIS A 54 7.18 -9.04 17.31
N LYS A 55 7.91 -9.39 16.25
CA LYS A 55 8.68 -8.42 15.47
C LYS A 55 7.78 -7.35 14.84
N LEU A 56 6.63 -7.75 14.28
CA LEU A 56 5.68 -6.83 13.67
C LEU A 56 5.03 -5.89 14.70
N LEU A 57 4.73 -6.40 15.90
CA LEU A 57 4.22 -5.58 17.00
C LEU A 57 5.23 -4.51 17.42
N LYS A 58 6.50 -4.90 17.60
CA LYS A 58 7.61 -3.97 17.92
C LYS A 58 7.77 -2.89 16.83
N LEU A 59 7.74 -3.29 15.55
CA LEU A 59 7.85 -2.35 14.42
C LEU A 59 6.67 -1.38 14.32
N SER A 60 5.49 -1.82 14.74
CA SER A 60 4.26 -1.01 14.72
C SER A 60 4.12 -0.10 15.95
N GLY A 61 5.06 -0.16 16.90
CA GLY A 61 4.95 0.55 18.18
C GLY A 61 3.81 0.02 19.06
N LEU A 62 3.39 -1.23 18.86
CA LEU A 62 2.35 -1.89 19.64
C LEU A 62 2.94 -2.71 20.78
N SER A 63 2.15 -2.95 21.82
CA SER A 63 2.56 -3.77 22.95
C SER A 63 2.83 -5.22 22.52
N SER A 64 3.97 -5.77 22.97
CA SER A 64 4.28 -7.20 22.83
C SER A 64 3.62 -8.05 23.93
N GLN A 65 3.03 -7.43 24.95
CA GLN A 65 2.32 -8.11 26.03
C GLN A 65 0.87 -8.35 25.61
N ILE A 66 0.67 -9.42 24.85
CA ILE A 66 -0.65 -9.86 24.37
C ILE A 66 -1.01 -11.20 25.00
N SER A 67 -2.31 -11.45 25.20
CA SER A 67 -2.78 -12.75 25.67
C SER A 67 -2.54 -13.83 24.61
N ALA A 68 -2.47 -15.09 25.03
CA ALA A 68 -2.32 -16.23 24.11
C ALA A 68 -3.46 -16.27 23.08
N GLN A 69 -4.69 -15.96 23.50
CA GLN A 69 -5.86 -15.93 22.63
C GLN A 69 -5.76 -14.84 21.56
N GLU A 70 -5.35 -13.63 21.94
CA GLU A 70 -5.15 -12.54 20.97
C GLU A 70 -4.03 -12.86 19.98
N SER A 71 -2.96 -13.49 20.46
CA SER A 71 -1.86 -13.92 19.62
C SER A 71 -2.33 -14.92 18.55
N GLU A 72 -3.14 -15.91 18.92
CA GLU A 72 -3.72 -16.87 17.96
C GLU A 72 -4.62 -16.19 16.92
N LEU A 73 -5.47 -15.24 17.35
CA LEU A 73 -6.33 -14.48 16.45
C LEU A 73 -5.52 -13.64 15.46
N LEU A 74 -4.46 -12.98 15.94
CA LEU A 74 -3.57 -12.17 15.11
C LEU A 74 -2.78 -13.02 14.12
N LEU A 75 -2.29 -14.18 14.53
CA LEU A 75 -1.63 -15.13 13.63
C LEU A 75 -2.58 -15.58 12.52
N LEU A 76 -3.79 -16.02 12.86
CA LEU A 76 -4.77 -16.46 11.88
C LEU A 76 -5.18 -15.34 10.92
N ALA A 77 -5.37 -14.13 11.43
CA ALA A 77 -5.68 -12.96 10.60
C ALA A 77 -4.52 -12.64 9.64
N LEU A 78 -3.28 -12.64 10.13
CA LEU A 78 -2.10 -12.36 9.34
C LEU A 78 -1.86 -13.44 8.27
N GLU A 79 -2.06 -14.72 8.61
CA GLU A 79 -2.02 -15.81 7.64
C GLU A 79 -3.04 -15.60 6.52
N ASN A 80 -4.29 -15.29 6.86
CA ASN A 80 -5.33 -15.04 5.86
C ASN A 80 -4.99 -13.86 4.95
N GLN A 81 -4.43 -12.78 5.51
CA GLN A 81 -3.99 -11.62 4.74
C GLN A 81 -2.84 -11.95 3.80
N ILE A 82 -1.82 -12.68 4.26
CA ILE A 82 -0.67 -13.06 3.43
C ILE A 82 -1.11 -14.02 2.33
N ASN A 83 -1.93 -15.03 2.65
CA ASN A 83 -2.43 -15.97 1.64
C ASN A 83 -3.25 -15.25 0.57
N PHE A 84 -4.03 -14.23 0.95
CA PHE A 84 -4.74 -13.41 -0.02
C PHE A 84 -3.78 -12.63 -0.93
N LEU A 85 -2.74 -12.02 -0.36
CA LEU A 85 -1.72 -11.29 -1.11
C LEU A 85 -0.87 -12.19 -2.01
N ASP A 86 -0.64 -13.45 -1.62
CA ASP A 86 0.13 -14.42 -2.39
C ASP A 86 -0.48 -14.67 -3.78
N HIS A 87 -1.81 -14.48 -3.94
CA HIS A 87 -2.45 -14.55 -5.25
C HIS A 87 -1.90 -13.50 -6.23
N LEU A 88 -1.48 -12.33 -5.75
CA LEU A 88 -0.90 -11.27 -6.59
C LEU A 88 0.43 -11.68 -7.20
N HIS A 89 1.23 -12.53 -6.52
CA HIS A 89 2.50 -13.02 -7.06
C HIS A 89 2.31 -13.90 -8.31
N SER A 90 1.14 -14.52 -8.48
CA SER A 90 0.83 -15.34 -9.66
C SER A 90 0.35 -14.51 -10.86
N VAL A 91 0.02 -13.23 -10.67
CA VAL A 91 -0.50 -12.37 -11.72
C VAL A 91 0.63 -11.90 -12.62
N GLN A 92 0.60 -12.33 -13.89
CA GLN A 92 1.55 -11.87 -14.89
C GLN A 92 1.22 -10.44 -15.31
N LEU A 93 2.17 -9.54 -15.12
CA LEU A 93 2.07 -8.18 -15.65
C LEU A 93 2.39 -8.18 -17.16
N PRO A 94 1.59 -7.48 -17.99
CA PRO A 94 1.95 -7.25 -19.39
C PRO A 94 3.35 -6.63 -19.52
N PRO A 95 4.13 -6.93 -20.57
CA PRO A 95 5.48 -6.39 -20.74
C PRO A 95 5.53 -4.86 -20.70
N GLU A 96 4.54 -4.19 -21.31
CA GLU A 96 4.39 -2.73 -21.23
C GLU A 96 4.12 -2.24 -19.80
N ALA A 97 3.27 -2.93 -19.04
CA ALA A 97 2.93 -2.56 -17.67
C ALA A 97 4.08 -2.86 -16.71
N ALA A 98 4.87 -3.92 -16.93
CA ALA A 98 5.99 -4.28 -16.07
C ALA A 98 7.11 -3.22 -16.05
N ALA A 99 7.32 -2.52 -17.16
CA ALA A 99 8.24 -1.36 -17.22
C ALA A 99 7.67 -0.15 -16.47
N THR A 100 6.36 0.07 -16.58
CA THR A 100 5.61 1.17 -15.94
C THR A 100 5.44 0.99 -14.42
N PHE A 101 5.18 -0.22 -13.94
CA PHE A 101 4.98 -0.51 -12.50
C PHE A 101 6.26 -0.39 -11.66
N LYS A 102 7.43 -0.50 -12.30
CA LYS A 102 8.73 -0.26 -11.63
C LYS A 102 9.03 1.22 -11.45
N ASP A 103 8.26 2.09 -12.09
CA ASP A 103 8.45 3.53 -12.03
C ASP A 103 7.55 4.12 -10.92
N PRO A 104 8.14 4.74 -9.88
CA PRO A 104 7.42 5.33 -8.75
C PRO A 104 6.30 6.30 -9.14
N ARG A 105 6.35 6.87 -10.36
CA ARG A 105 5.33 7.78 -10.90
C ARG A 105 3.95 7.14 -11.09
N TYR A 106 3.90 5.80 -11.23
CA TYR A 106 2.66 5.04 -11.44
C TYR A 106 2.16 4.33 -10.18
N ALA A 107 2.82 4.53 -9.02
CA ALA A 107 2.33 4.05 -7.73
C ALA A 107 1.11 4.86 -7.23
N ARG A 108 0.84 6.02 -7.83
CA ARG A 108 -0.31 6.87 -7.52
C ARG A 108 -1.44 6.62 -8.51
N ILE A 109 -2.68 6.66 -8.01
CA ILE A 109 -3.90 6.54 -8.84
C ILE A 109 -3.98 7.67 -9.87
N LEU A 110 -3.56 8.87 -9.49
CA LEU A 110 -3.42 10.00 -10.39
C LEU A 110 -2.04 9.97 -11.05
N ARG A 111 -2.03 10.03 -12.39
CA ARG A 111 -0.80 10.12 -13.17
C ARG A 111 -0.02 11.35 -12.73
N HIS A 112 1.09 11.13 -12.03
CA HIS A 112 2.00 12.19 -11.66
C HIS A 112 3.09 12.27 -12.71
N GLU A 113 3.03 13.31 -13.54
CA GLU A 113 4.12 13.70 -14.42
C GLU A 113 4.86 14.86 -13.73
N PRO A 114 5.83 14.58 -12.84
CA PRO A 114 6.60 15.65 -12.25
C PRO A 114 7.37 16.36 -13.37
N GLU A 115 7.12 17.65 -13.52
CA GLU A 115 7.94 18.49 -14.37
C GLU A 115 9.36 18.54 -13.78
N ALA A 116 10.36 18.33 -14.63
CA ALA A 116 11.74 18.35 -14.18
C ALA A 116 12.13 19.80 -13.88
N VAL A 117 12.44 20.10 -12.62
CA VAL A 117 12.87 21.44 -12.21
C VAL A 117 14.23 21.74 -12.84
N GLY A 118 14.27 22.79 -13.67
CA GLY A 118 15.47 23.26 -14.34
C GLY A 118 16.42 24.01 -13.40
N TYR A 119 17.68 24.21 -13.81
CA TYR A 119 18.66 24.96 -12.99
C TYR A 119 18.21 26.39 -12.68
N THR A 120 17.68 27.11 -13.67
CA THR A 120 17.22 28.49 -13.50
C THR A 120 15.98 28.58 -12.62
N GLU A 121 15.07 27.61 -12.74
CA GLU A 121 13.88 27.52 -11.90
C GLU A 121 14.26 27.20 -10.46
N LEU A 122 15.19 26.28 -10.24
CA LEU A 122 15.73 25.98 -8.92
C LEU A 122 16.35 27.22 -8.28
N GLN A 123 17.12 28.00 -9.03
CA GLN A 123 17.69 29.26 -8.54
C GLN A 123 16.61 30.28 -8.18
N ALA A 124 15.55 30.40 -8.99
CA ALA A 124 14.41 31.27 -8.70
C ALA A 124 13.68 30.82 -7.42
N MET A 125 13.40 29.52 -7.27
CA MET A 125 12.77 28.96 -6.07
C MET A 125 13.58 29.26 -4.81
N VAL A 126 14.90 29.11 -4.85
CA VAL A 126 15.79 29.44 -3.71
C VAL A 126 15.76 30.93 -3.42
N ALA A 127 15.74 31.80 -4.44
CA ALA A 127 15.65 33.24 -4.25
C ALA A 127 14.28 33.69 -3.67
N GLU A 128 13.22 32.93 -3.97
CA GLU A 128 11.86 33.22 -3.51
C GLU A 128 11.51 32.55 -2.17
N GLN A 129 12.35 31.65 -1.65
CA GLN A 129 12.16 31.04 -0.33
C GLN A 129 12.14 32.10 0.76
N LYS A 130 11.00 32.20 1.44
CA LYS A 130 10.75 33.12 2.55
C LYS A 130 9.97 32.38 3.63
N GLN A 131 10.19 32.76 4.88
CA GLN A 131 9.42 32.22 6.00
C GLN A 131 7.93 32.53 5.81
N ALA A 132 7.12 31.49 5.85
CA ALA A 132 5.67 31.57 5.73
C ALA A 132 5.02 31.56 7.12
N HIS A 133 4.36 32.67 7.49
CA HIS A 133 3.71 32.82 8.79
C HIS A 133 2.55 31.81 8.97
N ASP A 134 1.78 31.54 7.93
CA ASP A 134 0.67 30.59 7.92
C ASP A 134 1.10 29.13 8.11
N LYS A 135 2.38 28.82 7.85
CA LYS A 135 2.98 27.51 8.09
C LYS A 135 3.69 27.39 9.44
N GLY A 136 3.69 28.45 10.25
CA GLY A 136 4.39 28.48 11.54
C GLY A 136 5.92 28.45 11.41
N GLU A 137 6.46 28.95 10.29
CA GLU A 137 7.91 29.02 10.02
C GLU A 137 8.59 30.27 10.61
N VAL A 138 7.79 31.24 11.05
CA VAL A 138 8.27 32.45 11.72
C VAL A 138 8.46 32.13 13.20
N ASP A 139 9.63 32.48 13.75
CA ASP A 139 9.91 32.28 15.18
C ASP A 139 8.85 32.98 16.04
N ASP A 140 8.48 32.33 17.15
CA ASP A 140 7.44 32.79 18.09
C ASP A 140 6.03 32.98 17.49
N SER A 141 5.78 32.54 16.25
CA SER A 141 4.43 32.58 15.65
C SER A 141 3.46 31.55 16.24
N TRP A 142 4.01 30.51 16.87
CA TRP A 142 3.25 29.50 17.63
C TRP A 142 4.17 28.82 18.66
N SER A 143 3.56 28.20 19.68
CA SER A 143 4.28 27.41 20.69
C SER A 143 4.13 25.91 20.38
N PRO A 144 5.21 25.22 19.99
CA PRO A 144 5.18 23.77 19.72
C PRO A 144 4.75 22.94 20.92
N MET A 145 4.92 23.48 22.13
CA MET A 145 4.70 22.79 23.38
C MET A 145 3.26 22.87 23.88
N ASP A 146 2.40 23.68 23.25
CA ASP A 146 1.02 23.89 23.71
C ASP A 146 0.13 22.67 23.52
N MET A 147 0.44 21.83 22.51
CA MET A 147 -0.29 20.60 22.23
C MET A 147 0.31 19.37 22.90
N ALA A 148 1.45 19.49 23.59
CA ALA A 148 2.12 18.37 24.23
C ALA A 148 1.45 18.03 25.57
N GLU A 149 1.04 16.77 25.74
CA GLU A 149 0.46 16.27 27.01
C GLU A 149 1.47 16.33 28.17
N ILE A 150 2.75 16.04 27.89
CA ILE A 150 3.83 16.07 28.88
C ILE A 150 4.98 16.92 28.32
N ARG A 151 5.41 17.93 29.09
CA ARG A 151 6.48 18.86 28.72
C ARG A 151 7.33 19.25 29.92
N ALA A 152 8.60 19.56 29.66
CA ALA A 152 9.53 20.10 30.65
C ALA A 152 10.25 21.31 30.05
N GLY A 153 9.76 22.51 30.39
CA GLY A 153 10.23 23.75 29.76
C GLY A 153 10.01 23.71 28.24
N PRO A 154 11.04 23.99 27.42
CA PRO A 154 10.92 24.01 25.95
C PRO A 154 11.07 22.61 25.30
N ASN A 155 11.05 21.52 26.08
CA ASN A 155 11.35 20.18 25.59
C ASN A 155 10.17 19.22 25.72
N TYR A 156 9.99 18.36 24.71
CA TYR A 156 9.14 17.18 24.79
C TYR A 156 9.72 16.18 25.78
N VAL A 157 8.86 15.56 26.58
CA VAL A 157 9.27 14.57 27.59
C VAL A 157 8.86 13.18 27.13
N ILE A 158 9.85 12.33 26.90
CA ILE A 158 9.66 10.91 26.61
C ILE A 158 10.01 10.12 27.87
N ARG A 159 9.07 9.34 28.40
CA ARG A 159 9.34 8.43 29.52
C ARG A 159 10.22 7.28 29.01
N GLY A 160 11.39 7.09 29.61
CA GLY A 160 12.45 6.17 29.14
C GLY A 160 12.12 4.66 29.14
N GLY A 161 10.85 4.27 29.18
CA GLY A 161 10.40 2.88 29.05
C GLY A 161 10.21 2.42 27.60
N LEU A 162 10.27 3.30 26.61
CA LEU A 162 10.11 2.96 25.18
C LEU A 162 11.38 2.38 24.52
N GLY A 163 12.50 2.27 25.23
CA GLY A 163 13.80 1.87 24.65
C GLY A 163 14.67 0.94 25.49
N LYS A 164 14.11 0.25 26.50
CA LYS A 164 14.88 -0.62 27.42
C LYS A 164 14.47 -2.09 27.44
N ASP A 165 13.84 -2.59 26.38
CA ASP A 165 13.60 -4.04 26.19
C ASP A 165 14.67 -4.66 25.25
N GLU A 166 15.91 -4.20 25.36
CA GLU A 166 17.08 -4.84 24.76
C GLU A 166 18.11 -5.14 25.85
N GLN A 167 17.86 -6.22 26.60
CA GLN A 167 18.87 -7.01 27.32
C GLN A 167 18.35 -8.43 27.52
#